data_AF-A0A0K8UNQ6-F1
#
_entry.id   AF-A0A0K8UNQ6-F1
#
_cell.length_a   1.000
_cell.length_b   1.000
_cell.length_c   1.000
_cell.angle_alpha   90.00
_cell.angle_beta   90.00
_cell.angle_gamma   90.00
#
_symmetry.space_group_name_H-M   'P 1'
#
loop_
_entity.id
_entity.type
_entity.pdbx_description
1 polymer ?
#
loop_
_entity_poly.entity_id
_entity_poly.type
_entity_poly.pdbx_seq_one_letter_code
_entity_poly.pdbx_strand_id
1 'polypeptide(L)'
;MSTLCNFCITLTVIGLILTNAVFSEARVEVPELQVDAIRYEYIALQKSLWLYLDKEGTSKNAEFRKVYDSHRKFVNDNFQSNFEVGRYDILNHYEWSLLERDLLQIDRMFDYYQNFMNEHNNTAEVNERAILDICETVLRNDNVFSMSRIFQELELVMVKQTLYYRAMLESTDQICHTQQSAQQFIYSLYSDIALTELKGYTMMQFSWMMLRIYGKGNFSQEVELMRMDYVKRTERALKLLREVMRRADRILWRCDPGKFEQGKNYDEVTRLLQGYIENEVDLNKEETCREDCAFYQSTRSEGCFKDLYCARQPRCSGKLYHCTYVDADMWVCPA
;
A
#
# COMPACT_ATOMS: atom_id res chain seq x y z
N MET A 1 53.07 -37.34 57.40
CA MET A 1 53.31 -36.00 58.00
C MET A 1 52.45 -35.01 57.23
N SER A 2 51.18 -34.81 57.56
CA SER A 2 50.64 -34.03 58.70
C SER A 2 50.84 -32.51 58.55
N THR A 3 49.83 -31.84 57.98
CA THR A 3 49.29 -30.52 58.39
C THR A 3 47.89 -30.42 57.75
N LEU A 4 46.81 -30.77 58.47
CA LEU A 4 45.94 -29.84 59.23
C LEU A 4 45.30 -28.80 58.30
N CYS A 5 44.12 -29.02 57.72
CA CYS A 5 42.77 -29.01 58.31
C CYS A 5 42.24 -27.59 58.63
N ASN A 6 41.10 -27.27 57.99
CA ASN A 6 40.07 -26.28 58.32
C ASN A 6 40.37 -24.79 58.16
N PHE A 7 39.78 -24.19 57.10
CA PHE A 7 38.78 -23.15 57.31
C PHE A 7 37.65 -23.26 56.26
N CYS A 8 36.44 -23.21 56.79
CA CYS A 8 35.11 -23.26 56.16
C CYS A 8 34.98 -22.51 54.84
N ILE A 9 34.35 -23.12 53.83
CA ILE A 9 32.94 -22.88 53.45
C ILE A 9 32.62 -21.38 53.37
N THR A 10 32.81 -20.81 52.18
CA THR A 10 31.92 -19.82 51.53
C THR A 10 32.55 -19.41 50.21
N LEU A 11 32.13 -20.01 49.09
CA LEU A 11 32.20 -19.39 47.76
C LEU A 11 31.25 -20.14 46.82
N THR A 12 29.97 -19.83 47.06
CA THR A 12 28.94 -19.58 46.05
C THR A 12 29.39 -19.71 44.59
N VAL A 13 28.96 -20.80 43.95
CA VAL A 13 28.10 -20.80 42.74
C VAL A 13 28.17 -19.52 41.90
N ILE A 14 29.29 -19.25 41.22
CA ILE A 14 29.36 -18.33 40.06
C ILE A 14 30.45 -18.85 39.13
N GLY A 15 30.10 -19.76 38.24
CA GLY A 15 31.08 -20.36 37.33
C GLY A 15 30.48 -21.31 36.31
N LEU A 16 29.36 -20.93 35.70
CA LEU A 16 28.78 -21.63 34.54
C LEU A 16 27.67 -20.74 33.94
N ILE A 17 28.09 -19.64 33.30
CA ILE A 17 27.17 -18.75 32.58
C ILE A 17 27.79 -18.43 31.20
N LEU A 18 27.13 -19.00 30.20
CA LEU A 18 26.88 -18.46 28.85
C LEU A 18 27.98 -18.53 27.78
N THR A 19 28.00 -19.64 27.04
CA THR A 19 28.06 -19.60 25.56
C THR A 19 27.07 -20.62 24.98
N ASN A 20 25.78 -20.42 25.20
CA ASN A 20 24.76 -20.94 24.31
C ASN A 20 24.32 -19.78 23.43
N ALA A 21 24.98 -19.63 22.28
CA ALA A 21 24.46 -18.79 21.20
C ALA A 21 23.22 -19.50 20.64
N VAL A 22 22.07 -19.26 21.29
CA VAL A 22 20.77 -19.51 20.70
C VAL A 22 20.68 -18.55 19.52
N PHE A 23 20.79 -19.08 18.30
CA PHE A 23 20.23 -18.41 17.14
C PHE A 23 18.73 -18.31 17.38
N SER A 24 18.32 -17.22 18.04
CA SER A 24 16.96 -16.73 17.94
C SER A 24 16.80 -16.32 16.49
N GLU A 25 16.24 -17.22 15.67
CA GLU A 25 15.45 -16.75 14.54
C GLU A 25 14.44 -15.78 15.14
N ALA A 26 14.73 -14.49 15.02
CA ALA A 26 13.72 -13.47 15.21
C ALA A 26 12.66 -13.77 14.17
N ARG A 27 11.66 -14.56 14.57
CA ARG A 27 10.37 -14.60 13.89
C ARG A 27 9.95 -13.15 13.86
N VAL A 28 10.09 -12.53 12.70
CA VAL A 28 9.51 -11.21 12.46
C VAL A 28 8.02 -11.44 12.69
N GLU A 29 7.53 -11.10 13.87
CA GLU A 29 6.10 -10.97 14.14
C GLU A 29 5.64 -9.83 13.25
N VAL A 30 5.22 -10.20 12.03
CA VAL A 30 4.52 -9.31 11.14
C VAL A 30 3.23 -8.95 11.87
N PRO A 31 2.93 -7.65 12.07
CA PRO A 31 1.67 -7.22 12.66
C PRO A 31 0.52 -7.94 11.96
N GLU A 32 -0.39 -8.52 12.73
CA GLU A 32 -1.61 -9.10 12.19
C GLU A 32 -2.31 -8.04 11.32
N LEU A 33 -2.57 -8.38 10.06
CA LEU A 33 -3.23 -7.45 9.15
C LEU A 33 -4.63 -7.17 9.70
N GLN A 34 -5.08 -5.91 9.67
CA GLN A 34 -6.39 -5.55 10.21
C GLN A 34 -7.51 -6.41 9.62
N VAL A 35 -7.45 -6.70 8.32
CA VAL A 35 -8.40 -7.59 7.64
C VAL A 35 -8.33 -9.05 8.11
N ASP A 36 -7.16 -9.51 8.56
CA ASP A 36 -6.99 -10.87 9.11
C ASP A 36 -7.67 -10.98 10.48
N ALA A 37 -7.53 -9.96 11.33
CA ALA A 37 -8.21 -9.91 12.62
C ALA A 37 -9.74 -9.94 12.46
N ILE A 38 -10.29 -9.12 11.55
CA ILE A 38 -11.72 -9.10 11.22
C ILE A 38 -12.18 -10.46 10.70
N ARG A 39 -11.36 -11.12 9.87
CA ARG A 39 -11.66 -12.46 9.35
C ARG A 39 -11.76 -13.49 10.47
N TYR A 40 -10.81 -13.50 11.40
CA TYR A 40 -10.84 -14.44 12.52
C TYR A 40 -12.05 -14.21 13.43
N GLU A 41 -12.40 -12.95 13.68
CA GLU A 41 -13.61 -12.59 14.41
C GLU A 41 -14.87 -13.14 13.70
N TYR A 42 -14.96 -12.97 12.38
CA TYR A 42 -16.08 -13.50 11.61
C TYR A 42 -16.18 -15.02 11.65
N ILE A 43 -15.06 -15.73 11.48
CA ILE A 43 -15.04 -17.20 11.52
C ILE A 43 -15.48 -17.70 12.90
N ALA A 44 -15.06 -17.03 13.98
CA ALA A 44 -15.50 -17.35 15.33
C ALA A 44 -17.01 -17.11 15.50
N LEU A 45 -17.52 -15.98 15.00
CA LEU A 45 -18.95 -15.67 14.99
C LEU A 45 -19.75 -16.73 14.23
N GLN A 46 -19.34 -17.04 13.00
CA GLN A 46 -19.96 -18.06 12.14
C GLN A 46 -20.07 -19.40 12.87
N LYS A 47 -18.97 -19.88 13.46
CA LYS A 47 -18.95 -21.14 14.22
C LYS A 47 -19.92 -21.10 15.40
N SER A 48 -19.97 -19.98 16.13
CA SER A 48 -20.89 -19.81 17.26
C SER A 48 -22.36 -19.84 16.85
N LEU A 49 -22.69 -19.28 15.68
CA LEU A 49 -24.05 -19.26 15.15
C LEU A 49 -24.49 -20.63 14.64
N TRP A 50 -23.63 -21.37 13.92
CA TRP A 50 -23.94 -22.74 13.51
C TRP A 50 -24.16 -23.66 14.72
N LEU A 51 -23.30 -23.57 15.74
CA LEU A 51 -23.48 -24.31 17.00
C LEU A 51 -24.78 -23.94 17.72
N TYR A 52 -25.26 -22.70 17.59
CA TYR A 52 -26.55 -22.29 18.15
C TYR A 52 -27.71 -22.88 17.35
N LEU A 53 -27.62 -22.85 16.01
CA LEU A 53 -28.61 -23.39 15.10
C LEU A 53 -28.76 -24.92 15.21
N ASP A 54 -27.70 -25.63 15.55
CA ASP A 54 -27.70 -27.09 15.73
C ASP A 54 -28.29 -27.55 17.08
N LYS A 55 -28.63 -26.63 18.00
CA LYS A 55 -29.28 -26.99 19.26
C LYS A 55 -30.74 -27.34 19.03
N GLU A 56 -31.17 -28.47 19.58
CA GLU A 56 -32.58 -28.84 19.58
C GLU A 56 -33.40 -27.94 20.51
N GLY A 57 -34.64 -27.61 20.11
CA GLY A 57 -35.61 -26.89 20.93
C GLY A 57 -35.62 -25.36 20.79
N THR A 58 -34.82 -24.78 19.89
CA THR A 58 -34.92 -23.35 19.54
C THR A 58 -36.09 -23.08 18.60
N SER A 59 -36.78 -21.96 18.79
CA SER A 59 -37.84 -21.54 17.87
C SER A 59 -37.25 -20.84 16.65
N LYS A 60 -37.88 -21.01 15.48
CA LYS A 60 -37.50 -20.34 14.22
C LYS A 60 -37.30 -18.83 14.40
N ASN A 61 -38.17 -18.16 15.17
CA ASN A 61 -38.05 -16.73 15.44
C ASN A 61 -36.82 -16.37 16.30
N ALA A 62 -36.46 -17.22 17.27
CA ALA A 62 -35.27 -17.00 18.08
C ALA A 62 -33.98 -17.22 17.27
N GLU A 63 -33.96 -18.24 16.42
CA GLU A 63 -32.86 -18.49 15.48
C GLU A 63 -32.67 -17.35 14.50
N PHE A 64 -33.77 -16.91 13.87
CA PHE A 64 -33.77 -15.77 12.96
C PHE A 64 -33.15 -14.52 13.60
N ARG A 65 -33.69 -14.10 14.76
CA ARG A 65 -33.19 -12.92 15.48
C ARG A 65 -31.71 -13.06 15.82
N LYS A 66 -31.31 -14.22 16.34
CA LYS A 66 -29.93 -14.44 16.74
C LYS A 66 -28.96 -14.31 15.57
N VAL A 67 -29.26 -14.91 14.43
CA VAL A 67 -28.42 -14.83 13.23
C VAL A 67 -28.42 -13.41 12.66
N TYR A 68 -29.59 -12.81 12.51
CA TYR A 68 -29.76 -11.49 11.91
C TYR A 68 -29.06 -10.39 12.72
N ASP A 69 -29.33 -10.29 14.01
CA ASP A 69 -28.77 -9.25 14.88
C ASP A 69 -27.25 -9.40 15.01
N SER A 70 -26.75 -10.65 15.05
CA SER A 70 -25.31 -10.88 15.17
C SER A 70 -24.57 -10.51 13.87
N HIS A 71 -25.13 -10.80 12.70
CA HIS A 71 -24.56 -10.36 11.42
C HIS A 71 -24.63 -8.85 11.28
N ARG A 72 -25.78 -8.23 11.56
CA ARG A 72 -25.94 -6.77 11.50
C ARG A 72 -24.93 -6.05 12.38
N LYS A 73 -24.77 -6.51 13.63
CA LYS A 73 -23.77 -5.95 14.55
C LYS A 73 -22.36 -6.08 13.97
N PHE A 74 -21.96 -7.29 13.59
CA PHE A 74 -20.63 -7.53 13.03
C PHE A 74 -20.36 -6.66 11.80
N VAL A 75 -21.35 -6.53 10.93
CA VAL A 75 -21.24 -5.77 9.69
C VAL A 75 -20.98 -4.30 9.96
N ASN A 76 -21.78 -3.69 10.85
CA ASN A 76 -21.66 -2.28 11.19
C ASN A 76 -20.38 -1.95 11.96
N ASP A 77 -19.91 -2.89 12.79
CA ASP A 77 -18.70 -2.69 13.59
C ASP A 77 -17.42 -2.78 12.73
N ASN A 78 -17.42 -3.59 11.65
CA ASN A 78 -16.20 -3.98 10.94
C ASN A 78 -16.07 -3.50 9.48
N PHE A 79 -17.17 -3.29 8.75
CA PHE A 79 -17.11 -2.86 7.34
C PHE A 79 -17.47 -1.39 7.19
N GLN A 80 -16.45 -0.53 7.26
CA GLN A 80 -16.56 0.92 7.03
C GLN A 80 -15.94 1.38 5.71
N SER A 81 -15.23 0.48 5.01
CA SER A 81 -14.47 0.78 3.80
C SER A 81 -15.24 0.36 2.55
N ASN A 82 -15.28 1.26 1.55
CA ASN A 82 -15.82 0.97 0.22
C ASN A 82 -14.67 0.75 -0.76
N PHE A 83 -14.86 -0.19 -1.69
CA PHE A 83 -13.87 -0.43 -2.73
C PHE A 83 -13.96 0.71 -3.75
N GLU A 84 -12.93 1.55 -3.84
CA GLU A 84 -12.91 2.69 -4.76
C GLU A 84 -12.55 2.25 -6.18
N VAL A 85 -13.41 2.58 -7.14
CA VAL A 85 -13.17 2.33 -8.57
C VAL A 85 -11.91 3.06 -9.01
N GLY A 86 -11.02 2.37 -9.71
CA GLY A 86 -9.81 2.95 -10.30
C GLY A 86 -8.69 3.27 -9.32
N ARG A 87 -8.85 2.92 -8.04
CA ARG A 87 -7.78 3.03 -7.03
C ARG A 87 -6.50 2.29 -7.46
N TYR A 88 -6.65 1.24 -8.25
CA TYR A 88 -5.56 0.40 -8.75
C TYR A 88 -5.41 0.48 -10.28
N ASP A 89 -5.79 1.61 -10.90
CA ASP A 89 -5.73 1.82 -12.35
C ASP A 89 -4.34 1.57 -12.95
N ILE A 90 -3.28 1.76 -12.17
CA ILE A 90 -1.90 1.50 -12.61
C ILE A 90 -1.65 0.03 -12.98
N LEU A 91 -2.50 -0.89 -12.54
CA LEU A 91 -2.39 -2.31 -12.91
C LEU A 91 -2.81 -2.55 -14.36
N ASN A 92 -3.61 -1.66 -14.97
CA ASN A 92 -4.12 -1.60 -16.36
C ASN A 92 -3.92 -2.86 -17.23
N HIS A 93 -4.36 -4.02 -16.74
CA HIS A 93 -4.19 -5.32 -17.36
C HIS A 93 -5.53 -6.03 -17.38
N TYR A 94 -5.77 -6.79 -18.45
CA TYR A 94 -7.07 -7.40 -18.73
C TYR A 94 -7.63 -8.21 -17.55
N GLU A 95 -6.80 -9.07 -16.95
CA GLU A 95 -7.15 -9.91 -15.79
C GLU A 95 -7.50 -9.10 -14.55
N TRP A 96 -6.83 -7.95 -14.32
CA TRP A 96 -7.21 -7.03 -13.25
C TRP A 96 -8.56 -6.40 -13.55
N SER A 97 -8.79 -5.90 -14.77
CA SER A 97 -10.06 -5.25 -15.12
C SER A 97 -11.27 -6.20 -14.98
N LEU A 98 -11.09 -7.48 -15.31
CA LEU A 98 -12.12 -8.50 -15.07
C LEU A 98 -12.36 -8.73 -13.58
N LEU A 99 -11.29 -8.87 -12.81
CA LEU A 99 -11.39 -9.10 -11.37
C LEU A 99 -11.98 -7.89 -10.64
N GLU A 100 -11.57 -6.68 -11.00
CA GLU A 100 -12.06 -5.42 -10.44
C GLU A 100 -13.57 -5.28 -10.66
N ARG A 101 -14.06 -5.58 -11.87
CA ARG A 101 -15.50 -5.62 -12.16
C ARG A 101 -16.24 -6.55 -11.21
N ASP A 102 -15.69 -7.74 -10.97
CA ASP A 102 -16.32 -8.77 -10.14
C ASP A 102 -16.26 -8.39 -8.64
N LEU A 103 -15.16 -7.78 -8.18
CA LEU A 103 -15.03 -7.22 -6.83
C LEU A 103 -16.02 -6.07 -6.60
N LEU A 104 -16.18 -5.16 -7.56
CA LEU A 104 -17.17 -4.08 -7.52
C LEU A 104 -18.60 -4.62 -7.49
N GLN A 105 -18.86 -5.75 -8.14
CA GLN A 105 -20.17 -6.41 -8.05
C GLN A 105 -20.43 -6.95 -6.65
N ILE A 106 -19.44 -7.57 -6.00
CA ILE A 106 -19.55 -8.04 -4.61
C ILE A 106 -19.77 -6.85 -3.67
N ASP A 107 -19.03 -5.76 -3.85
CA ASP A 107 -19.13 -4.56 -3.01
C ASP A 107 -20.53 -3.94 -3.09
N ARG A 108 -21.07 -3.75 -4.30
CA ARG A 108 -22.44 -3.26 -4.50
C ARG A 108 -23.52 -4.17 -3.90
N MET A 109 -23.35 -5.48 -4.01
CA MET A 109 -24.26 -6.44 -3.38
C MET A 109 -24.20 -6.34 -1.85
N PHE A 110 -23.00 -6.13 -1.31
CA PHE A 110 -22.79 -5.94 0.11
C PHE A 110 -23.42 -4.65 0.62
N ASP A 111 -23.29 -3.53 -0.12
CA ASP A 111 -23.93 -2.26 0.24
C ASP A 111 -25.46 -2.42 0.32
N TYR A 112 -26.06 -3.11 -0.65
CA TYR A 112 -27.49 -3.41 -0.62
C TYR A 112 -27.85 -4.25 0.61
N TYR A 113 -27.09 -5.30 0.90
CA TYR A 113 -27.27 -6.16 2.06
C TYR A 113 -27.14 -5.40 3.39
N GLN A 114 -26.13 -4.54 3.52
CA GLN A 114 -25.90 -3.71 4.71
C GLN A 114 -27.02 -2.69 4.92
N ASN A 115 -27.45 -2.01 3.85
CA ASN A 115 -28.57 -1.08 3.90
C ASN A 115 -29.87 -1.79 4.30
N PHE A 116 -30.15 -2.96 3.70
CA PHE A 116 -31.30 -3.78 4.07
C PHE A 116 -31.30 -4.16 5.57
N MET A 117 -30.12 -4.54 6.10
CA MET A 117 -29.94 -4.85 7.52
C MET A 117 -30.17 -3.65 8.44
N ASN A 118 -29.82 -2.45 7.99
CA ASN A 118 -29.91 -1.22 8.77
C ASN A 118 -31.28 -0.52 8.68
N GLU A 119 -32.02 -0.74 7.61
CA GLU A 119 -33.40 -0.27 7.48
C GLU A 119 -34.36 -1.08 8.37
N HIS A 120 -34.14 -2.40 8.47
CA HIS A 120 -35.02 -3.28 9.23
C HIS A 120 -34.46 -3.60 10.62
N ASN A 121 -34.18 -2.55 11.40
CA ASN A 121 -33.66 -2.67 12.76
C ASN A 121 -34.60 -3.46 13.70
N ASN A 122 -35.90 -3.50 13.39
CA ASN A 122 -36.87 -4.31 14.09
C ASN A 122 -37.10 -5.63 13.33
N THR A 123 -36.52 -6.72 13.84
CA THR A 123 -36.65 -8.07 13.26
C THR A 123 -38.08 -8.56 13.09
N ALA A 124 -39.05 -7.96 13.80
CA ALA A 124 -40.47 -8.28 13.65
C ALA A 124 -41.10 -7.78 12.33
N GLU A 125 -40.46 -6.83 11.65
CA GLU A 125 -40.96 -6.20 10.42
C GLU A 125 -40.29 -6.78 9.16
N VAL A 126 -39.29 -7.65 9.32
CA VAL A 126 -38.55 -8.21 8.19
C VAL A 126 -39.40 -9.23 7.44
N ASN A 127 -39.65 -8.98 6.16
CA ASN A 127 -40.38 -9.91 5.30
C ASN A 127 -39.51 -11.11 4.93
N GLU A 128 -39.99 -12.33 5.20
CA GLU A 128 -39.35 -13.60 4.82
C GLU A 128 -38.99 -13.63 3.33
N ARG A 129 -39.86 -13.12 2.44
CA ARG A 129 -39.58 -13.09 1.00
C ARG A 129 -38.36 -12.24 0.65
N ALA A 130 -38.22 -11.07 1.28
CA ALA A 130 -37.10 -10.18 1.00
C ALA A 130 -35.75 -10.81 1.40
N ILE A 131 -35.73 -11.57 2.50
CA ILE A 131 -34.54 -12.31 2.90
C ILE A 131 -34.22 -13.43 1.91
N LEU A 132 -35.24 -14.18 1.47
CA LEU A 132 -35.06 -15.25 0.49
C LEU A 132 -34.56 -14.70 -0.85
N ASP A 133 -35.06 -13.55 -1.30
CA ASP A 133 -34.59 -12.88 -2.53
C ASP A 133 -33.10 -12.49 -2.42
N ILE A 134 -32.66 -12.01 -1.25
CA ILE A 134 -31.23 -11.76 -0.97
C ILE A 134 -30.43 -13.06 -1.04
N CYS A 135 -30.93 -14.13 -0.40
CA CYS A 135 -30.25 -15.43 -0.38
C CYS A 135 -30.08 -15.99 -1.80
N GLU A 136 -31.13 -15.95 -2.61
CA GLU A 136 -31.10 -16.40 -4.01
C GLU A 136 -30.16 -15.56 -4.86
N THR A 137 -30.12 -14.24 -4.65
CA THR A 137 -29.23 -13.34 -5.38
C THR A 137 -27.76 -13.60 -5.02
N VAL A 138 -27.43 -13.74 -3.74
CA VAL A 138 -26.07 -13.99 -3.25
C VAL A 138 -25.56 -15.37 -3.65
N LEU A 139 -26.41 -16.39 -3.56
CA LEU A 139 -26.08 -17.77 -3.87
C LEU A 139 -26.32 -18.14 -5.34
N ARG A 140 -26.65 -17.16 -6.19
CA ARG A 140 -26.81 -17.37 -7.62
C ARG A 140 -25.55 -18.00 -8.21
N ASN A 141 -25.74 -19.03 -9.02
CA ASN A 141 -24.67 -19.77 -9.65
C ASN A 141 -24.98 -20.01 -11.13
N ASP A 142 -24.83 -18.96 -11.93
CA ASP A 142 -25.04 -19.00 -13.37
C ASP A 142 -23.85 -18.40 -14.14
N ASN A 143 -23.98 -18.32 -15.47
CA ASN A 143 -22.94 -17.78 -16.33
C ASN A 143 -22.73 -16.26 -16.15
N VAL A 144 -23.68 -15.56 -15.53
CA VAL A 144 -23.63 -14.11 -15.31
C VAL A 144 -22.93 -13.80 -14.00
N PHE A 145 -23.27 -14.52 -12.91
CA PHE A 145 -22.68 -14.33 -11.59
C PHE A 145 -22.62 -15.63 -10.82
N SER A 146 -21.47 -15.86 -10.18
CA SER A 146 -21.26 -16.93 -9.23
C SER A 146 -20.18 -16.51 -8.25
N MET A 147 -20.55 -16.35 -6.97
CA MET A 147 -19.59 -15.96 -5.92
C MET A 147 -18.43 -16.97 -5.84
N SER A 148 -18.74 -18.26 -5.95
CA SER A 148 -17.76 -19.34 -5.99
C SER A 148 -16.78 -19.22 -7.16
N ARG A 149 -17.26 -18.83 -8.36
CA ARG A 149 -16.39 -18.60 -9.53
C ARG A 149 -15.47 -17.40 -9.30
N ILE A 150 -16.00 -16.28 -8.81
CA ILE A 150 -15.22 -15.06 -8.52
C ILE A 150 -14.11 -15.38 -7.50
N PHE A 151 -14.43 -16.15 -6.47
CA PHE A 151 -13.48 -16.59 -5.45
C PHE A 151 -12.38 -17.51 -6.01
N GLN A 152 -12.66 -18.32 -7.02
CA GLN A 152 -11.64 -19.11 -7.72
C GLN A 152 -10.78 -18.24 -8.64
N GLU A 153 -11.38 -17.27 -9.32
CA GLU A 153 -10.68 -16.29 -10.15
C GLU A 153 -9.76 -15.40 -9.31
N LEU A 154 -10.16 -15.03 -8.09
CA LEU A 154 -9.29 -14.36 -7.12
C LEU A 154 -8.00 -15.13 -6.86
N GLU A 155 -8.10 -16.43 -6.58
CA GLU A 155 -6.90 -17.26 -6.39
C GLU A 155 -6.05 -17.35 -7.68
N LEU A 156 -6.71 -17.49 -8.83
CA LEU A 156 -6.03 -17.58 -10.11
C LEU A 156 -5.23 -16.31 -10.41
N VAL A 157 -5.87 -15.15 -10.33
CA VAL A 157 -5.28 -13.85 -10.71
C VAL A 157 -4.23 -13.43 -9.67
N MET A 158 -4.58 -13.46 -8.39
CA MET A 158 -3.69 -12.97 -7.34
C MET A 158 -2.50 -13.89 -7.10
N VAL A 159 -2.72 -15.20 -7.09
CA VAL A 159 -1.69 -16.18 -6.71
C VAL A 159 -1.03 -16.82 -7.93
N LYS A 160 -1.81 -17.45 -8.81
CA LYS A 160 -1.24 -18.27 -9.90
C LYS A 160 -0.67 -17.44 -11.04
N GLN A 161 -1.29 -16.30 -11.36
CA GLN A 161 -0.82 -15.36 -12.37
C GLN A 161 0.13 -14.30 -11.82
N THR A 162 0.51 -14.40 -10.54
CA THR A 162 1.53 -13.56 -9.90
C THR A 162 1.22 -12.05 -9.91
N LEU A 163 -0.06 -11.65 -9.84
CA LEU A 163 -0.44 -10.24 -9.90
C LEU A 163 0.24 -9.38 -8.83
N TYR A 164 0.49 -9.92 -7.62
CA TYR A 164 1.25 -9.18 -6.59
C TYR A 164 2.66 -8.76 -7.03
N TYR A 165 3.36 -9.61 -7.79
CA TYR A 165 4.69 -9.26 -8.31
C TYR A 165 4.60 -8.16 -9.37
N ARG A 166 3.57 -8.19 -10.21
CA ARG A 166 3.35 -7.13 -11.20
C ARG A 166 2.99 -5.82 -10.52
N ALA A 167 2.06 -5.86 -9.57
CA ALA A 167 1.68 -4.71 -8.75
C ALA A 167 2.89 -4.07 -8.07
N MET A 168 3.85 -4.87 -7.59
CA MET A 168 5.10 -4.37 -7.03
C MET A 168 5.94 -3.58 -8.04
N LEU A 169 6.10 -4.10 -9.25
CA LEU A 169 6.89 -3.46 -10.30
C LEU A 169 6.22 -2.17 -10.78
N GLU A 170 4.94 -2.24 -11.16
CA GLU A 170 4.18 -1.10 -11.67
C GLU A 170 4.09 0.03 -10.62
N SER A 171 3.86 -0.31 -9.35
CA SER A 171 3.79 0.70 -8.29
C SER A 171 5.12 1.37 -7.98
N THR A 172 6.26 0.72 -8.28
CA THR A 172 7.59 1.32 -8.13
C THR A 172 7.83 2.40 -9.18
N ASP A 173 7.37 2.18 -10.41
CA ASP A 173 7.49 3.15 -11.51
C ASP A 173 6.45 4.29 -11.40
N GLN A 174 5.37 4.06 -10.63
CA GLN A 174 4.23 4.98 -10.50
C GLN A 174 4.08 5.56 -9.09
N ILE A 175 5.15 5.63 -8.28
CA ILE A 175 5.13 6.17 -6.90
C ILE A 175 4.46 7.54 -6.83
N CYS A 176 4.66 8.40 -7.84
CA CYS A 176 4.06 9.73 -7.87
C CYS A 176 2.58 9.75 -8.20
N HIS A 177 2.10 8.77 -8.95
CA HIS A 177 0.68 8.60 -9.22
C HIS A 177 -0.04 8.01 -8.00
N THR A 178 0.54 6.99 -7.36
CA THR A 178 -0.06 6.29 -6.21
C THR A 178 0.12 7.04 -4.89
N GLN A 179 1.15 7.89 -4.79
CA GLN A 179 1.60 8.55 -3.56
C GLN A 179 1.91 7.55 -2.42
N GLN A 180 2.28 6.33 -2.79
CA GLN A 180 2.55 5.23 -1.88
C GLN A 180 3.87 4.56 -2.27
N SER A 181 4.58 4.04 -1.28
CA SER A 181 5.66 3.08 -1.58
C SER A 181 5.08 1.79 -2.18
N ALA A 182 5.87 1.05 -2.95
CA ALA A 182 5.45 -0.21 -3.55
C ALA A 182 4.92 -1.20 -2.49
N GLN A 183 5.55 -1.27 -1.33
CA GLN A 183 5.07 -2.10 -0.22
C GLN A 183 3.69 -1.65 0.30
N GLN A 184 3.47 -0.34 0.48
CA GLN A 184 2.16 0.19 0.93
C GLN A 184 1.07 -0.04 -0.10
N PHE A 185 1.40 0.10 -1.39
CA PHE A 185 0.46 -0.15 -2.48
C PHE A 185 -0.01 -1.61 -2.47
N ILE A 186 0.92 -2.57 -2.40
CA ILE A 186 0.62 -4.00 -2.36
C ILE A 186 -0.17 -4.38 -1.10
N TYR A 187 0.16 -3.77 0.04
CA TYR A 187 -0.59 -3.94 1.28
C TYR A 187 -2.04 -3.48 1.14
N SER A 188 -2.25 -2.30 0.54
CA SER A 188 -3.59 -1.74 0.31
C SER A 188 -4.40 -2.64 -0.63
N LEU A 189 -3.77 -3.05 -1.75
CA LEU A 189 -4.36 -3.97 -2.72
C LEU A 189 -4.82 -5.28 -2.08
N TYR A 190 -3.97 -5.90 -1.25
CA TYR A 190 -4.36 -7.10 -0.50
C TYR A 190 -5.53 -6.82 0.44
N SER A 191 -5.45 -5.75 1.22
CA SER A 191 -6.43 -5.43 2.25
C SER A 191 -7.82 -5.22 1.66
N ASP A 192 -7.91 -4.47 0.57
CA ASP A 192 -9.18 -4.21 -0.12
C ASP A 192 -9.76 -5.49 -0.71
N ILE A 193 -8.95 -6.28 -1.42
CA ILE A 193 -9.40 -7.54 -2.02
C ILE A 193 -9.86 -8.52 -0.95
N ALA A 194 -9.07 -8.69 0.12
CA ALA A 194 -9.37 -9.59 1.21
C ALA A 194 -10.63 -9.16 1.98
N LEU A 195 -10.86 -7.86 2.13
CA LEU A 195 -12.06 -7.31 2.77
C LEU A 195 -13.28 -7.54 1.89
N THR A 196 -13.20 -7.28 0.59
CA THR A 196 -14.29 -7.55 -0.37
C THR A 196 -14.62 -9.04 -0.46
N GLU A 197 -13.61 -9.91 -0.45
CA GLU A 197 -13.82 -11.35 -0.39
C GLU A 197 -14.54 -11.76 0.92
N LEU A 198 -14.17 -11.15 2.04
CA LEU A 198 -14.83 -11.38 3.33
C LEU A 198 -16.28 -10.85 3.35
N LYS A 199 -16.56 -9.73 2.69
CA LYS A 199 -17.94 -9.24 2.46
C LYS A 199 -18.77 -10.30 1.73
N GLY A 200 -18.26 -10.84 0.61
CA GLY A 200 -18.90 -11.91 -0.14
C GLY A 200 -19.12 -13.17 0.70
N TYR A 201 -18.08 -13.63 1.42
CA TYR A 201 -18.16 -14.79 2.29
C TYR A 201 -19.21 -14.61 3.39
N THR A 202 -19.26 -13.43 4.00
CA THR A 202 -20.24 -13.07 5.04
C THR A 202 -21.67 -13.19 4.52
N MET A 203 -21.95 -12.64 3.34
CA MET A 203 -23.27 -12.74 2.71
C MET A 203 -23.66 -14.18 2.38
N MET A 204 -22.73 -15.01 1.91
CA MET A 204 -23.01 -16.42 1.62
C MET A 204 -23.36 -17.21 2.88
N GLN A 205 -22.59 -17.04 3.95
CA GLN A 205 -22.84 -17.70 5.24
C GLN A 205 -24.18 -17.27 5.84
N PHE A 206 -24.49 -15.98 5.81
CA PHE A 206 -25.81 -15.48 6.20
C PHE A 206 -26.92 -16.14 5.40
N SER A 207 -26.76 -16.22 4.08
CA SER A 207 -27.75 -16.81 3.16
C SER A 207 -28.03 -18.28 3.48
N TRP A 208 -26.99 -19.09 3.70
CA TRP A 208 -27.17 -20.51 4.08
C TRP A 208 -27.84 -20.68 5.44
N MET A 209 -27.46 -19.86 6.44
CA MET A 209 -28.13 -19.89 7.75
C MET A 209 -29.62 -19.53 7.62
N MET A 210 -29.96 -18.53 6.82
CA MET A 210 -31.35 -18.13 6.60
C MET A 210 -32.14 -19.22 5.88
N LEU A 211 -31.59 -19.79 4.80
CA LEU A 211 -32.24 -20.90 4.10
C LEU A 211 -32.50 -22.10 5.02
N ARG A 212 -31.59 -22.40 5.95
CA ARG A 212 -31.80 -23.42 6.99
C ARG A 212 -32.94 -23.07 7.93
N ILE A 213 -32.96 -21.86 8.48
CA ILE A 213 -34.03 -21.37 9.38
C ILE A 213 -35.40 -21.44 8.68
N TYR A 214 -35.44 -21.18 7.37
CA TYR A 214 -36.65 -21.26 6.55
C TYR A 214 -36.98 -22.68 6.05
N GLY A 215 -36.23 -23.71 6.47
CA GLY A 215 -36.50 -25.11 6.15
C GLY A 215 -36.21 -25.49 4.69
N LYS A 216 -35.32 -24.76 4.01
CA LYS A 216 -34.95 -24.99 2.60
C LYS A 216 -33.77 -25.95 2.41
N GLY A 217 -33.15 -26.42 3.50
CA GLY A 217 -32.02 -27.36 3.48
C GLY A 217 -31.07 -27.15 4.66
N ASN A 218 -30.12 -28.07 4.87
CA ASN A 218 -29.17 -27.98 6.01
C ASN A 218 -27.83 -27.33 5.65
N PHE A 219 -27.46 -27.27 4.36
CA PHE A 219 -26.27 -26.59 3.80
C PHE A 219 -24.92 -26.85 4.49
N SER A 220 -24.82 -27.87 5.35
CA SER A 220 -23.64 -28.10 6.20
C SER A 220 -22.40 -28.46 5.38
N GLN A 221 -22.58 -29.18 4.28
CA GLN A 221 -21.49 -29.56 3.38
C GLN A 221 -20.98 -28.35 2.60
N GLU A 222 -21.88 -27.52 2.07
CA GLU A 222 -21.58 -26.31 1.31
C GLU A 222 -20.80 -25.31 2.16
N VAL A 223 -21.25 -25.13 3.42
CA VAL A 223 -20.59 -24.27 4.40
C VAL A 223 -19.18 -24.75 4.70
N GLU A 224 -19.00 -26.05 4.94
CA GLU A 224 -17.69 -26.60 5.29
C GLU A 224 -16.72 -26.56 4.10
N LEU A 225 -17.17 -26.94 2.91
CA LEU A 225 -16.36 -26.85 1.68
C LEU A 225 -15.93 -25.41 1.41
N MET A 226 -16.87 -24.46 1.50
CA MET A 226 -16.57 -23.04 1.30
C MET A 226 -15.57 -22.51 2.35
N ARG A 227 -15.71 -22.92 3.62
CA ARG A 227 -14.78 -22.55 4.70
C ARG A 227 -13.38 -23.11 4.44
N MET A 228 -13.28 -24.38 4.05
CA MET A 228 -11.99 -25.01 3.73
C MET A 228 -11.29 -24.31 2.56
N ASP A 229 -12.04 -24.03 1.49
CA ASP A 229 -11.49 -23.34 0.31
C ASP A 229 -11.07 -21.90 0.64
N TYR A 230 -11.88 -21.18 1.43
CA TYR A 230 -11.57 -19.81 1.88
C TYR A 230 -10.27 -19.75 2.70
N VAL A 231 -10.11 -20.64 3.68
CA VAL A 231 -8.87 -20.72 4.49
C VAL A 231 -7.67 -21.05 3.61
N LYS A 232 -7.79 -22.06 2.75
CA LYS A 232 -6.71 -22.50 1.86
C LYS A 232 -6.27 -21.40 0.88
N ARG A 233 -7.22 -20.66 0.30
CA ARG A 233 -6.92 -19.53 -0.58
C ARG A 233 -6.24 -18.40 0.18
N THR A 234 -6.74 -18.07 1.37
CA THR A 234 -6.18 -17.03 2.24
C THR A 234 -4.72 -17.34 2.61
N GLU A 235 -4.43 -18.58 3.02
CA GLU A 235 -3.06 -19.01 3.36
C GLU A 235 -2.09 -18.88 2.18
N ARG A 236 -2.55 -19.25 0.97
CA ARG A 236 -1.75 -19.11 -0.26
C ARG A 236 -1.50 -17.66 -0.61
N ALA A 237 -2.53 -16.81 -0.54
CA ALA A 237 -2.43 -15.38 -0.80
C ALA A 237 -1.48 -14.71 0.21
N LEU A 238 -1.62 -14.99 1.51
CA LEU A 238 -0.76 -14.45 2.56
C LEU A 238 0.70 -14.88 2.41
N LYS A 239 0.94 -16.15 2.05
CA LYS A 239 2.31 -16.64 1.81
C LYS A 239 2.98 -15.85 0.69
N LEU A 240 2.29 -15.68 -0.44
CA LEU A 240 2.80 -14.92 -1.57
C LEU A 240 2.97 -13.44 -1.24
N LEU A 241 1.97 -12.83 -0.59
CA LEU A 241 2.02 -11.44 -0.13
C LEU A 241 3.26 -11.17 0.71
N ARG A 242 3.55 -12.02 1.71
CA ARG A 242 4.73 -11.87 2.57
C ARG A 242 6.03 -11.93 1.78
N GLU A 243 6.11 -12.81 0.78
CA GLU A 243 7.28 -12.92 -0.08
C GLU A 243 7.48 -11.65 -0.92
N VAL A 244 6.40 -11.14 -1.52
CA VAL A 244 6.41 -9.93 -2.34
C VAL A 244 6.72 -8.70 -1.48
N MET A 245 6.05 -8.53 -0.34
CA MET A 245 6.28 -7.40 0.58
C MET A 245 7.72 -7.35 1.10
N ARG A 246 8.38 -8.51 1.28
CA ARG A 246 9.80 -8.56 1.69
C ARG A 246 10.73 -7.98 0.61
N ARG A 247 10.33 -8.06 -0.67
CA ARG A 247 11.11 -7.57 -1.82
C ARG A 247 10.71 -6.15 -2.22
N ALA A 248 9.48 -5.75 -1.94
CA ALA A 248 8.96 -4.44 -2.29
C ALA A 248 9.64 -3.31 -1.51
N ASP A 249 10.04 -2.27 -2.21
CA ASP A 249 10.66 -1.10 -1.59
C ASP A 249 9.66 -0.32 -0.73
N ARG A 250 10.19 0.24 0.35
CA ARG A 250 9.48 1.19 1.25
C ARG A 250 9.78 2.64 0.92
N ILE A 251 10.50 2.88 -0.17
CA ILE A 251 10.93 4.21 -0.58
C ILE A 251 9.71 4.98 -1.08
N LEU A 252 9.60 6.22 -0.64
CA LEU A 252 8.61 7.18 -1.12
C LEU A 252 9.35 8.41 -1.63
N TRP A 253 8.95 8.90 -2.81
CA TRP A 253 9.53 10.10 -3.39
C TRP A 253 8.65 11.30 -3.08
N ARG A 254 9.29 12.45 -2.85
CA ARG A 254 8.57 13.73 -2.89
C ARG A 254 8.41 14.11 -4.35
N CYS A 255 7.21 13.88 -4.86
CA CYS A 255 6.89 14.12 -6.26
C CYS A 255 6.76 15.60 -6.56
N ASP A 256 7.10 15.97 -7.79
CA ASP A 256 7.01 17.35 -8.24
C ASP A 256 5.56 17.86 -8.20
N PRO A 257 5.37 19.14 -7.85
CA PRO A 257 4.04 19.73 -7.84
C PRO A 257 3.50 19.86 -9.27
N GLY A 258 2.19 19.63 -9.45
CA GLY A 258 1.55 19.77 -10.77
C GLY A 258 1.61 21.19 -11.37
N LYS A 259 1.92 22.21 -10.55
CA LYS A 259 2.13 23.58 -11.00
C LYS A 259 3.32 24.18 -10.25
N PHE A 260 4.29 24.69 -10.99
CA PHE A 260 5.48 25.32 -10.46
C PHE A 260 5.23 26.83 -10.21
N GLU A 261 5.42 27.28 -8.97
CA GLU A 261 5.33 28.66 -8.49
C GLU A 261 6.67 29.07 -7.85
N GLN A 262 7.32 30.06 -8.48
CA GLN A 262 8.65 30.54 -8.06
C GLN A 262 8.59 31.09 -6.63
N GLY A 263 9.58 30.74 -5.80
CA GLY A 263 9.66 31.15 -4.39
C GLY A 263 8.71 30.39 -3.44
N LYS A 264 7.90 29.45 -3.95
CA LYS A 264 7.10 28.52 -3.11
C LYS A 264 7.53 27.07 -3.27
N ASN A 265 7.60 26.60 -4.51
CA ASN A 265 7.84 25.18 -4.79
C ASN A 265 8.99 24.91 -5.77
N TYR A 266 9.52 25.96 -6.40
CA TYR A 266 10.82 25.93 -7.04
C TYR A 266 11.47 27.32 -6.96
N ASP A 267 12.79 27.34 -7.06
CA ASP A 267 13.57 28.55 -7.30
C ASP A 267 14.41 28.35 -8.56
N GLU A 268 14.48 29.38 -9.39
CA GLU A 268 15.27 29.34 -10.62
C GLU A 268 16.70 29.81 -10.32
N VAL A 269 17.67 28.92 -10.54
CA VAL A 269 19.08 29.30 -10.52
C VAL A 269 19.42 29.93 -11.86
N THR A 270 19.19 31.24 -11.98
CA THR A 270 19.70 31.99 -13.14
C THR A 270 21.22 32.11 -13.02
N ARG A 271 21.92 32.06 -14.16
CA ARG A 271 23.36 32.39 -14.24
C ARG A 271 24.31 31.44 -13.48
N LEU A 272 23.97 30.15 -13.35
CA LEU A 272 24.85 29.15 -12.70
C LEU A 272 26.19 28.95 -13.44
N LEU A 273 26.14 28.89 -14.76
CA LEU A 273 27.32 28.84 -15.63
C LEU A 273 27.26 30.04 -16.55
N GLN A 274 28.21 30.96 -16.41
CA GLN A 274 28.30 32.16 -17.23
C GLN A 274 29.63 32.15 -17.98
N GLY A 275 29.55 32.25 -19.30
CA GLY A 275 30.66 32.76 -20.09
C GLY A 275 30.72 34.27 -19.91
N TYR A 276 31.91 34.82 -19.68
CA TYR A 276 32.12 36.25 -19.52
C TYR A 276 33.31 36.66 -20.38
N ILE A 277 33.09 37.61 -21.27
CA ILE A 277 34.13 38.19 -22.13
C ILE A 277 34.58 39.47 -21.44
N GLU A 278 35.88 39.64 -21.26
CA GLU A 278 36.45 40.86 -20.66
C GLU A 278 37.75 41.17 -21.39
N ASN A 279 38.06 42.46 -21.54
CA ASN A 279 39.36 42.84 -22.10
C ASN A 279 40.46 42.61 -21.06
N GLU A 280 41.64 42.23 -21.52
CA GLU A 280 42.80 42.00 -20.63
C GLU A 280 43.12 43.22 -19.76
N VAL A 281 43.00 44.42 -20.33
CA VAL A 281 43.22 45.71 -19.65
C VAL A 281 42.33 45.89 -18.40
N ASP A 282 41.17 45.23 -18.37
CA ASP A 282 40.19 45.32 -17.29
C ASP A 282 40.41 44.22 -16.22
N LEU A 283 41.32 43.28 -16.46
CA LEU A 283 41.64 42.15 -15.56
C LEU A 283 42.79 42.45 -14.58
N ASN A 284 43.44 43.61 -14.69
CA ASN A 284 44.53 44.03 -13.81
C ASN A 284 44.40 45.50 -13.38
N LYS A 285 45.02 45.84 -12.25
CA LYS A 285 44.96 47.19 -11.68
C LYS A 285 45.83 48.22 -12.39
N GLU A 286 46.78 47.76 -13.20
CA GLU A 286 47.72 48.62 -13.90
C GLU A 286 47.15 49.12 -15.23
N GLU A 287 45.98 48.63 -15.65
CA GLU A 287 45.33 48.93 -16.93
C GLU A 287 46.27 48.67 -18.12
N THR A 288 46.93 47.50 -18.12
CA THR A 288 47.87 47.10 -19.19
C THR A 288 47.45 45.82 -19.90
N CYS A 289 47.93 45.64 -21.14
CA CYS A 289 47.77 44.40 -21.92
C CYS A 289 49.13 43.73 -22.13
N ARG A 290 49.70 43.15 -21.08
CA ARG A 290 51.07 42.58 -21.07
C ARG A 290 51.11 41.08 -20.86
N GLU A 291 50.03 40.51 -20.33
CA GLU A 291 49.93 39.13 -19.91
C GLU A 291 49.01 38.37 -20.86
N ASP A 292 48.94 37.05 -20.72
CA ASP A 292 48.05 36.21 -21.51
C ASP A 292 46.99 35.53 -20.64
N CYS A 293 46.05 34.80 -21.26
CA CYS A 293 45.05 34.06 -20.50
C CYS A 293 45.64 33.01 -19.54
N ALA A 294 46.85 32.50 -19.79
CA ALA A 294 47.48 31.51 -18.91
C ALA A 294 47.91 32.13 -17.57
N PHE A 295 48.22 33.44 -17.57
CA PHE A 295 48.44 34.22 -16.34
C PHE A 295 47.15 34.36 -15.51
N TYR A 296 46.01 34.59 -16.16
CA TYR A 296 44.71 34.83 -15.51
C TYR A 296 43.92 33.55 -15.18
N GLN A 297 44.49 32.65 -14.37
CA GLN A 297 43.80 31.41 -13.97
C GLN A 297 42.64 31.64 -12.97
N SER A 298 42.78 32.66 -12.12
CA SER A 298 41.75 33.11 -11.18
C SER A 298 41.87 34.61 -10.99
N THR A 299 41.03 35.38 -11.67
CA THR A 299 41.08 36.85 -11.63
C THR A 299 39.69 37.45 -11.36
N ARG A 300 39.62 38.77 -11.23
CA ARG A 300 38.39 39.56 -11.13
C ARG A 300 38.47 40.72 -12.11
N SER A 301 37.32 41.22 -12.54
CA SER A 301 37.26 42.50 -13.26
C SER A 301 37.63 43.61 -12.26
N GLU A 302 38.78 44.25 -12.46
CA GLU A 302 39.33 45.27 -11.56
C GLU A 302 38.92 46.69 -11.98
N GLY A 303 38.62 46.89 -13.26
CA GLY A 303 38.38 48.20 -13.85
C GLY A 303 37.44 48.19 -15.04
N CYS A 304 37.28 49.36 -15.65
CA CYS A 304 36.63 49.49 -16.95
C CYS A 304 37.31 50.60 -17.74
N PHE A 305 38.25 50.19 -18.59
CA PHE A 305 39.12 51.07 -19.34
C PHE A 305 38.30 51.90 -20.34
N LYS A 306 38.27 53.21 -20.10
CA LYS A 306 37.60 54.21 -20.94
C LYS A 306 36.12 53.93 -21.22
N ASP A 307 35.44 53.24 -20.32
CA ASP A 307 34.01 52.89 -20.45
C ASP A 307 33.68 52.24 -21.81
N LEU A 308 34.57 51.39 -22.31
CA LEU A 308 34.43 50.71 -23.61
C LEU A 308 33.45 49.53 -23.52
N TYR A 309 33.92 48.30 -23.74
CA TYR A 309 33.07 47.11 -23.78
C TYR A 309 32.48 46.77 -22.39
N CYS A 310 33.31 46.86 -21.35
CA CYS A 310 32.96 46.63 -19.95
C CYS A 310 31.79 47.49 -19.43
N ALA A 311 31.51 48.64 -20.05
CA ALA A 311 30.38 49.51 -19.69
C ALA A 311 29.05 49.10 -20.38
N ARG A 312 29.13 48.30 -21.45
CA ARG A 312 27.96 47.87 -22.24
C ARG A 312 27.37 46.54 -21.79
N GLN A 313 28.04 45.83 -20.89
CA GLN A 313 27.59 44.56 -20.31
C GLN A 313 27.50 44.65 -18.77
N PRO A 314 26.65 43.83 -18.12
CA PRO A 314 26.64 43.72 -16.67
C PRO A 314 27.98 43.19 -16.15
N ARG A 315 28.61 43.90 -15.20
CA ARG A 315 29.89 43.48 -14.62
C ARG A 315 29.78 42.14 -13.90
N CYS A 316 30.77 41.27 -14.10
CA CYS A 316 30.93 40.06 -13.30
C CYS A 316 31.42 40.42 -11.89
N SER A 317 30.61 40.17 -10.86
CA SER A 317 30.99 40.37 -9.45
C SER A 317 31.78 39.19 -8.86
N GLY A 318 31.80 38.07 -9.57
CA GLY A 318 32.49 36.85 -9.18
C GLY A 318 33.98 36.83 -9.57
N LYS A 319 34.61 35.68 -9.37
CA LYS A 319 35.94 35.40 -9.93
C LYS A 319 35.78 34.77 -11.31
N LEU A 320 36.65 35.18 -12.23
CA LEU A 320 36.81 34.60 -13.56
C LEU A 320 37.82 33.47 -13.48
N TYR A 321 37.50 32.34 -14.09
CA TYR A 321 38.33 31.14 -14.13
C TYR A 321 38.42 30.62 -15.56
N HIS A 322 39.48 29.87 -15.86
CA HIS A 322 39.67 29.22 -17.16
C HIS A 322 39.59 30.20 -18.34
N CYS A 323 40.37 31.30 -18.26
CA CYS A 323 40.50 32.25 -19.36
C CYS A 323 40.88 31.54 -20.66
N THR A 324 40.16 31.83 -21.73
CA THR A 324 40.46 31.34 -23.07
C THR A 324 40.57 32.54 -24.00
N TYR A 325 41.70 32.65 -24.69
CA TYR A 325 41.86 33.69 -25.71
C TYR A 325 40.92 33.38 -26.88
N VAL A 326 40.10 34.37 -27.25
CA VAL A 326 39.15 34.24 -28.36
C VAL A 326 39.69 34.96 -29.59
N ASP A 327 39.94 36.28 -29.48
CA ASP A 327 40.51 37.13 -30.52
C ASP A 327 40.93 38.48 -29.92
N ALA A 328 41.80 39.22 -30.62
CA ALA A 328 42.22 40.57 -30.25
C ALA A 328 41.25 41.62 -30.80
N ASP A 329 40.69 41.37 -31.99
CA ASP A 329 39.74 42.25 -32.66
C ASP A 329 38.46 41.48 -32.98
N MET A 330 37.50 41.48 -32.04
CA MET A 330 36.19 40.87 -32.25
C MET A 330 35.06 41.88 -32.02
N TRP A 331 33.94 41.66 -32.71
CA TRP A 331 32.69 42.33 -32.41
C TRP A 331 31.75 41.34 -31.71
N VAL A 332 31.50 41.58 -30.43
CA VAL A 332 30.52 40.80 -29.67
C VAL A 332 29.15 41.43 -29.85
N CYS A 333 28.22 40.67 -30.41
CA CYS A 333 26.83 41.09 -30.49
C CYS A 333 26.26 41.21 -29.06
N PRO A 334 25.75 42.37 -28.64
CA PRO A 334 25.04 42.48 -27.38
C PRO A 334 23.77 41.62 -27.45
N ALA A 335 23.58 40.77 -26.44
CA ALA A 335 22.41 39.91 -26.31
C ALA A 335 21.17 40.68 -25.85
#